data_AF-A0A1J6IUJ7-F1
#
_entry.id   AF-A0A1J6IUJ7-F1
#
_cell.length_a   1.000
_cell.length_b   1.000
_cell.length_c   1.000
_cell.angle_alpha   90.00
_cell.angle_beta   90.00
_cell.angle_gamma   90.00
#
_symmetry.space_group_name_H-M   'P 1'
#
loop_
_entity.id
_entity.type
_entity.pdbx_description
1 polymer ?
#
loop_
_entity_poly.entity_id
_entity_poly.type
_entity_poly.pdbx_seq_one_letter_code
_entity_poly.pdbx_strand_id
1 'polypeptide(L)'
;MVHQLDGTQNEWGWCKQKLGANAILAVCKAVKNIPLYKEFMILPVGASSFKEAMKTGCEVYHHLKAVIKKKHGQDATNVGDEGGFAPNIQENKEGLELLKTAIDKAGYTGKVVIGMDVAASEFYGKDKTYDLNFKEENNNGSQKISGDQLKDLYKSFVSEYPIVSIEDPFDQDDWETYAKLAAEIGAKVQIMGDDLLVTNPKRVAKAIDVNQIGSVTESIEAAKMSKQAGWGVMTSHCSGETEDTFIADLAVGLSTGQIKTGAPCRSERLAKYNQLLRIEEELGSDTIYAGASFRVAVEPY
;
A
#
# COMPACT_ATOMS: atom_id res chain seq x y z
N MET A 1 18.50 18.28 23.05
CA MET A 1 19.98 18.27 23.21
C MET A 1 20.58 17.25 22.23
N VAL A 2 21.62 17.58 21.47
CA VAL A 2 22.24 16.67 20.48
C VAL A 2 23.34 15.86 21.16
N HIS A 3 23.28 14.53 21.09
CA HIS A 3 24.20 13.61 21.79
C HIS A 3 25.57 13.49 21.10
N GLN A 4 25.62 13.71 19.78
CA GLN A 4 26.85 13.87 19.01
C GLN A 4 26.90 15.28 18.43
N LEU A 5 28.04 15.97 18.56
CA LEU A 5 28.21 17.37 18.14
C LEU A 5 27.97 17.63 16.64
N ASP A 6 27.78 16.59 15.84
CA ASP A 6 27.51 16.67 14.39
C ASP A 6 26.02 16.78 14.03
N GLY A 7 25.10 16.78 15.00
CA GLY A 7 23.67 16.89 14.70
C GLY A 7 23.00 15.56 14.32
N THR A 8 23.75 14.46 14.28
CA THR A 8 23.25 13.18 13.74
C THR A 8 22.35 12.42 14.70
N GLN A 9 22.42 12.70 16.00
CA GLN A 9 21.60 12.07 17.04
C GLN A 9 21.10 13.11 18.04
N ASN A 10 19.78 13.27 18.14
CA ASN A 10 19.11 14.10 19.12
C ASN A 10 18.40 13.24 20.18
N GLU A 11 17.80 13.88 21.18
CA GLU A 11 17.04 13.22 22.26
C GLU A 11 15.83 12.41 21.76
N TRP A 12 15.46 12.55 20.48
CA TRP A 12 14.39 11.83 19.79
C TRP A 12 14.90 10.74 18.81
N GLY A 13 16.22 10.56 18.65
CA GLY A 13 16.81 9.57 17.74
C GLY A 13 17.74 10.18 16.68
N TRP A 14 17.93 9.50 15.56
CA TRP A 14 18.83 9.96 14.49
C TRP A 14 18.17 11.03 13.62
N CYS A 15 18.96 11.93 13.02
CA CYS A 15 18.45 12.98 12.14
C CYS A 15 18.14 12.47 10.71
N LYS A 16 17.35 13.24 9.94
CA LYS A 16 16.96 12.94 8.55
C LYS A 16 18.12 12.48 7.65
N GLN A 17 19.34 12.96 7.88
CA GLN A 17 20.53 12.61 7.08
C GLN A 17 20.92 11.12 7.16
N LYS A 18 20.53 10.39 8.20
CA LYS A 18 20.78 8.93 8.28
C LYS A 18 19.56 8.07 7.94
N LEU A 19 18.41 8.68 7.70
CA LEU A 19 17.14 7.94 7.68
C LEU A 19 16.71 7.46 6.29
N GLY A 20 17.33 7.96 5.22
CA GLY A 20 17.11 7.52 3.83
C GLY A 20 15.65 7.70 3.36
N ALA A 21 15.43 8.35 2.22
CA ALA A 21 14.09 8.45 1.62
C ALA A 21 13.66 7.08 1.04
N ASN A 22 13.24 6.21 1.95
CA ASN A 22 12.81 4.86 1.72
C ASN A 22 11.30 4.86 1.53
N ALA A 23 10.83 5.22 0.34
CA ALA A 23 9.41 5.35 0.04
C ALA A 23 9.08 4.74 -1.33
N ILE A 24 8.42 3.59 -1.36
CA ILE A 24 7.75 3.12 -2.57
C ILE A 24 6.49 3.94 -2.83
N LEU A 25 6.29 4.35 -4.08
CA LEU A 25 5.05 4.90 -4.61
C LEU A 25 4.02 3.78 -4.81
N ALA A 26 2.82 3.93 -4.24
CA ALA A 26 1.65 3.10 -4.54
C ALA A 26 0.64 3.89 -5.39
N VAL A 27 0.47 3.52 -6.67
CA VAL A 27 -0.55 4.17 -7.53
C VAL A 27 -1.90 3.47 -7.42
N CYS A 28 -2.83 4.06 -6.67
CA CYS A 28 -4.15 3.47 -6.41
C CYS A 28 -5.08 3.52 -7.63
N LYS A 29 -5.88 2.46 -7.81
CA LYS A 29 -7.01 2.36 -8.75
C LYS A 29 -8.24 1.88 -7.98
N ALA A 30 -9.23 2.75 -7.79
CA ALA A 30 -10.50 2.37 -7.18
C ALA A 30 -11.32 1.50 -8.14
N VAL A 31 -12.00 0.46 -7.68
CA VAL A 31 -12.82 -0.36 -8.59
C VAL A 31 -14.31 -0.17 -8.28
N LYS A 32 -15.09 0.13 -9.34
CA LYS A 32 -16.54 0.16 -9.26
C LYS A 32 -17.08 -1.21 -9.62
N ASN A 33 -18.03 -1.71 -8.84
CA ASN A 33 -18.78 -2.95 -9.05
C ASN A 33 -17.99 -4.27 -8.94
N ILE A 34 -16.67 -4.26 -8.73
CA ILE A 34 -15.96 -5.46 -8.30
C ILE A 34 -15.89 -5.54 -6.78
N PRO A 35 -16.23 -6.70 -6.21
CA PRO A 35 -16.28 -6.85 -4.75
C PRO A 35 -14.96 -7.23 -4.09
N LEU A 36 -14.04 -7.84 -4.83
CA LEU A 36 -12.84 -8.42 -4.24
C LEU A 36 -11.75 -7.40 -3.88
N TYR A 37 -11.79 -6.18 -4.42
CA TYR A 37 -10.75 -5.18 -4.12
C TYR A 37 -11.32 -3.78 -4.05
N LYS A 38 -10.87 -3.04 -3.06
CA LYS A 38 -11.06 -1.60 -2.97
C LYS A 38 -10.07 -0.88 -3.88
N GLU A 39 -8.79 -1.26 -3.80
CA GLU A 39 -7.70 -0.62 -4.54
C GLU A 39 -6.70 -1.63 -5.11
N PHE A 40 -6.18 -1.29 -6.28
CA PHE A 40 -4.91 -1.83 -6.73
C PHE A 40 -3.83 -0.77 -6.71
N MET A 41 -2.61 -1.20 -6.39
CA MET A 41 -1.43 -0.36 -6.32
C MET A 41 -0.34 -0.91 -7.25
N ILE A 42 0.45 -0.02 -7.85
CA ILE A 42 1.74 -0.41 -8.48
C ILE A 42 2.88 0.09 -7.61
N LEU A 43 3.96 -0.68 -7.52
CA LEU A 43 5.13 -0.41 -6.70
C LEU A 43 6.39 -0.46 -7.59
N PRO A 44 7.04 0.67 -7.93
CA PRO A 44 8.27 0.73 -8.72
C PRO A 44 9.55 0.22 -8.01
N VAL A 45 9.53 -0.99 -7.46
CA VAL A 45 10.62 -1.60 -6.67
C VAL A 45 11.99 -1.67 -7.38
N GLY A 46 11.98 -1.65 -8.72
CA GLY A 46 13.19 -1.73 -9.56
C GLY A 46 13.81 -0.37 -9.93
N ALA A 47 13.28 0.74 -9.42
CA ALA A 47 13.88 2.06 -9.59
C ALA A 47 15.13 2.23 -8.71
N SER A 48 16.06 3.09 -9.10
CA SER A 48 17.29 3.37 -8.35
C SER A 48 17.19 4.59 -7.43
N SER A 49 16.09 5.34 -7.50
CA SER A 49 15.84 6.58 -6.76
C SER A 49 14.33 6.81 -6.63
N PHE A 50 13.93 7.63 -5.66
CA PHE A 50 12.55 8.05 -5.51
C PHE A 50 12.08 8.85 -6.73
N LYS A 51 12.93 9.72 -7.29
CA LYS A 51 12.67 10.42 -8.55
C LYS A 51 12.40 9.49 -9.73
N GLU A 52 13.19 8.44 -9.90
CA GLU A 52 12.93 7.44 -10.94
C GLU A 52 11.64 6.65 -10.66
N ALA A 53 11.37 6.31 -9.40
CA ALA A 53 10.14 5.64 -9.00
C ALA A 53 8.90 6.49 -9.32
N MET A 54 8.93 7.80 -9.02
CA MET A 54 7.86 8.74 -9.35
C MET A 54 7.65 8.85 -10.85
N LYS A 55 8.73 9.02 -11.63
CA LYS A 55 8.64 9.02 -13.09
C LYS A 55 7.99 7.74 -13.61
N THR A 56 8.48 6.59 -13.14
CA THR A 56 7.98 5.26 -13.52
C THR A 56 6.49 5.11 -13.21
N GLY A 57 6.05 5.47 -12.00
CA GLY A 57 4.65 5.36 -11.63
C GLY A 57 3.74 6.33 -12.40
N CYS A 58 4.19 7.56 -12.67
CA CYS A 58 3.48 8.51 -13.53
C CYS A 58 3.29 7.98 -14.96
N GLU A 59 4.35 7.40 -15.55
CA GLU A 59 4.30 6.83 -16.89
C GLU A 59 3.35 5.62 -16.94
N VAL A 60 3.42 4.70 -15.98
CA VAL A 60 2.48 3.57 -15.90
C VAL A 60 1.04 4.06 -15.69
N TYR A 61 0.81 5.07 -14.85
CA TYR A 61 -0.53 5.64 -14.62
C TYR A 61 -1.14 6.23 -15.91
N HIS A 62 -0.36 6.95 -16.72
CA HIS A 62 -0.84 7.48 -18.00
C HIS A 62 -1.04 6.40 -19.06
N HIS A 63 -0.20 5.36 -19.09
CA HIS A 63 -0.44 4.19 -19.94
C HIS A 63 -1.71 3.45 -19.51
N LEU A 64 -1.95 3.29 -18.21
CA LEU A 64 -3.17 2.71 -17.66
C LEU A 64 -4.40 3.51 -18.08
N LYS A 65 -4.34 4.84 -18.00
CA LYS A 65 -5.41 5.73 -18.51
C LYS A 65 -5.75 5.44 -19.96
N ALA A 66 -4.72 5.29 -20.81
CA ALA A 66 -4.91 5.01 -22.24
C ALA A 66 -5.49 3.61 -22.49
N VAL A 67 -5.04 2.59 -21.74
CA VAL A 67 -5.58 1.23 -21.81
C VAL A 67 -7.05 1.21 -21.39
N ILE A 68 -7.40 1.85 -20.27
CA ILE A 68 -8.77 1.97 -19.79
C ILE A 68 -9.63 2.72 -20.79
N LYS A 69 -9.18 3.88 -21.29
CA LYS A 69 -9.92 4.65 -22.30
C LYS A 69 -10.25 3.81 -23.53
N LYS A 70 -9.28 3.01 -24.00
CA LYS A 70 -9.45 2.16 -25.17
C LYS A 70 -10.46 1.03 -24.92
N LYS A 71 -10.48 0.44 -23.73
CA LYS A 71 -11.33 -0.72 -23.40
C LYS A 71 -12.73 -0.34 -22.91
N HIS A 72 -12.84 0.68 -22.07
CA HIS A 72 -14.07 1.05 -21.35
C HIS A 72 -14.59 2.45 -21.70
N GLY A 73 -13.92 3.18 -22.61
CA GLY A 73 -14.35 4.51 -23.04
C GLY A 73 -13.80 5.66 -22.19
N GLN A 74 -14.09 6.89 -22.62
CA GLN A 74 -13.57 8.13 -22.01
C GLN A 74 -14.01 8.30 -20.55
N ASP A 75 -15.26 7.99 -20.24
CA ASP A 75 -15.85 8.22 -18.91
C ASP A 75 -15.23 7.32 -17.84
N ALA A 76 -14.68 6.17 -18.23
CA ALA A 76 -13.96 5.26 -17.34
C ALA A 76 -12.58 5.82 -16.90
N THR A 77 -12.14 6.97 -17.45
CA THR A 77 -10.90 7.65 -17.07
C THR A 77 -11.08 8.78 -16.07
N ASN A 78 -12.30 8.98 -15.57
CA ASN A 78 -12.53 9.80 -14.40
C ASN A 78 -11.86 9.17 -13.17
N VAL A 79 -11.52 10.01 -12.20
CA VAL A 79 -10.77 9.61 -11.01
C VAL A 79 -11.63 9.69 -9.75
N GLY A 80 -11.42 8.76 -8.82
CA GLY A 80 -12.01 8.81 -7.48
C GLY A 80 -11.26 9.72 -6.52
N ASP A 81 -11.55 9.60 -5.24
CA ASP A 81 -11.02 10.45 -4.16
C ASP A 81 -9.49 10.41 -4.06
N GLU A 82 -8.91 9.25 -4.35
CA GLU A 82 -7.46 9.01 -4.28
C GLU A 82 -6.75 9.13 -5.63
N GLY A 83 -7.43 9.66 -6.65
CA GLY A 83 -6.86 9.91 -7.98
C GLY A 83 -6.79 8.67 -8.88
N GLY A 84 -7.21 7.51 -8.40
CA GLY A 84 -7.29 6.27 -9.18
C GLY A 84 -8.48 6.22 -10.13
N PHE A 85 -8.35 5.50 -11.25
CA PHE A 85 -9.44 5.28 -12.21
C PHE A 85 -10.42 4.23 -11.69
N ALA A 86 -11.71 4.40 -11.98
CA ALA A 86 -12.77 3.44 -11.62
C ALA A 86 -13.53 2.90 -12.83
N PRO A 87 -12.88 2.11 -13.72
CA PRO A 87 -13.59 1.44 -14.80
C PRO A 87 -14.62 0.45 -14.24
N ASN A 88 -15.68 0.21 -15.00
CA ASN A 88 -16.65 -0.84 -14.70
C ASN A 88 -16.06 -2.20 -15.10
N ILE A 89 -15.35 -2.82 -14.17
CA ILE A 89 -14.72 -4.13 -14.34
C ILE A 89 -15.74 -5.19 -13.92
N GLN A 90 -15.76 -6.36 -14.56
CA GLN A 90 -16.75 -7.41 -14.26
C GLN A 90 -16.12 -8.67 -13.67
N GLU A 91 -14.83 -8.89 -13.90
CA GLU A 91 -14.10 -10.04 -13.36
C GLU A 91 -12.94 -9.59 -12.48
N ASN A 92 -12.74 -10.31 -11.37
CA ASN A 92 -11.67 -10.07 -10.41
C ASN A 92 -10.29 -9.87 -11.10
N LYS A 93 -9.91 -10.78 -12.00
CA LYS A 93 -8.62 -10.74 -12.71
C LYS A 93 -8.46 -9.57 -13.69
N GLU A 94 -9.54 -9.00 -14.19
CA GLU A 94 -9.47 -7.97 -15.23
C GLU A 94 -8.77 -6.69 -14.72
N GLY A 95 -8.89 -6.37 -13.43
CA GLY A 95 -8.12 -5.28 -12.81
C GLY A 95 -6.60 -5.49 -12.90
N LEU A 96 -6.15 -6.70 -12.60
CA LEU A 96 -4.75 -7.11 -12.66
C LEU A 96 -4.23 -7.16 -14.11
N GLU A 97 -5.04 -7.63 -15.06
CA GLU A 97 -4.68 -7.63 -16.49
C GLU A 97 -4.51 -6.22 -17.07
N LEU A 98 -5.36 -5.27 -16.67
CA LEU A 98 -5.22 -3.87 -17.05
C LEU A 98 -3.89 -3.29 -16.55
N LEU A 99 -3.50 -3.59 -15.31
CA LEU A 99 -2.23 -3.14 -14.73
C LEU A 99 -1.03 -3.80 -15.39
N LYS A 100 -1.05 -5.12 -15.57
CA LYS A 100 -0.02 -5.88 -16.27
C LYS A 100 0.21 -5.32 -17.68
N THR A 101 -0.87 -5.05 -18.42
CA THR A 101 -0.81 -4.43 -19.75
C THR A 101 -0.22 -3.02 -19.71
N ALA A 102 -0.59 -2.21 -18.70
CA ALA A 102 -0.06 -0.85 -18.56
C ALA A 102 1.44 -0.83 -18.22
N ILE A 103 1.87 -1.70 -17.31
CA ILE A 103 3.28 -1.87 -16.91
C ILE A 103 4.11 -2.32 -18.12
N ASP A 104 3.61 -3.28 -18.90
CA ASP A 104 4.26 -3.78 -20.10
C ASP A 104 4.41 -2.68 -21.17
N LYS A 105 3.32 -1.96 -21.46
CA LYS A 105 3.35 -0.85 -22.43
C LYS A 105 4.25 0.31 -22.03
N ALA A 106 4.39 0.56 -20.73
CA ALA A 106 5.30 1.56 -20.23
C ALA A 106 6.78 1.08 -20.22
N GLY A 107 7.05 -0.19 -20.52
CA GLY A 107 8.40 -0.74 -20.58
C GLY A 107 9.01 -1.09 -19.22
N TYR A 108 8.18 -1.29 -18.20
CA TYR A 108 8.61 -1.48 -16.81
C TYR A 108 8.34 -2.90 -16.26
N THR A 109 8.08 -3.88 -17.13
CA THR A 109 7.95 -5.30 -16.76
C THR A 109 9.17 -5.76 -15.94
N GLY A 110 8.92 -6.35 -14.77
CA GLY A 110 9.95 -6.80 -13.85
C GLY A 110 10.58 -5.70 -12.97
N LYS A 111 10.30 -4.41 -13.24
CA LYS A 111 10.70 -3.28 -12.39
C LYS A 111 9.56 -2.73 -11.53
N VAL A 112 8.33 -2.93 -11.97
CA VAL A 112 7.11 -2.53 -11.27
C VAL A 112 6.35 -3.79 -10.88
N VAL A 113 6.00 -3.88 -9.59
CA VAL A 113 5.20 -4.97 -9.01
C VAL A 113 3.86 -4.43 -8.53
N ILE A 114 2.96 -5.29 -8.08
CA ILE A 114 1.57 -4.95 -7.73
C ILE A 114 1.33 -5.14 -6.23
N GLY A 115 0.56 -4.23 -5.65
CA GLY A 115 -0.08 -4.39 -4.34
C GLY A 115 -1.60 -4.34 -4.50
N MET A 116 -2.33 -4.86 -3.51
CA MET A 116 -3.78 -4.76 -3.46
C MET A 116 -4.25 -4.42 -2.06
N ASP A 117 -5.30 -3.62 -1.99
CA ASP A 117 -6.11 -3.39 -0.78
C ASP A 117 -7.49 -3.96 -1.05
N VAL A 118 -7.81 -5.01 -0.30
CA VAL A 118 -9.02 -5.79 -0.44
C VAL A 118 -10.17 -5.16 0.35
N ALA A 119 -9.88 -4.62 1.55
CA ALA A 119 -10.88 -4.18 2.53
C ALA A 119 -11.98 -5.22 2.77
N ALA A 120 -11.58 -6.47 3.07
CA ALA A 120 -12.51 -7.61 3.10
C ALA A 120 -13.64 -7.53 4.13
N SER A 121 -13.46 -6.71 5.18
CA SER A 121 -14.49 -6.41 6.17
C SER A 121 -15.79 -5.87 5.53
N GLU A 122 -15.68 -5.15 4.41
CA GLU A 122 -16.83 -4.56 3.69
C GLU A 122 -17.78 -5.60 3.09
N PHE A 123 -17.29 -6.82 2.86
CA PHE A 123 -18.05 -7.89 2.22
C PHE A 123 -18.07 -9.19 3.02
N TYR A 124 -17.76 -9.09 4.31
CA TYR A 124 -17.87 -10.20 5.25
C TYR A 124 -19.27 -10.27 5.87
N GLY A 125 -19.90 -11.44 5.74
CA GLY A 125 -21.25 -11.71 6.20
C GLY A 125 -21.30 -12.25 7.63
N LYS A 126 -22.47 -12.10 8.26
CA LYS A 126 -22.77 -12.68 9.59
C LYS A 126 -22.66 -14.21 9.64
N ASP A 127 -22.72 -14.87 8.48
CA ASP A 127 -22.53 -16.31 8.30
C ASP A 127 -21.05 -16.72 8.22
N LYS A 128 -20.12 -15.78 8.46
CA LYS A 128 -18.67 -15.96 8.40
C LYS A 128 -18.18 -16.35 7.00
N THR A 129 -18.79 -15.76 5.98
CA THR A 129 -18.39 -15.92 4.57
C THR A 129 -18.14 -14.56 3.92
N TYR A 130 -17.38 -14.57 2.84
CA TYR A 130 -17.06 -13.39 2.04
C TYR A 130 -17.90 -13.39 0.77
N ASP A 131 -18.70 -12.34 0.58
CA ASP A 131 -19.61 -12.22 -0.56
C ASP A 131 -18.95 -11.44 -1.71
N LEU A 132 -18.44 -12.18 -2.70
CA LEU A 132 -17.76 -11.59 -3.84
C LEU A 132 -18.71 -10.92 -4.85
N ASN A 133 -20.02 -10.80 -4.55
CA ASN A 133 -21.04 -10.05 -5.31
C ASN A 133 -21.83 -9.05 -4.44
N PHE A 134 -21.32 -8.61 -3.27
CA PHE A 134 -22.09 -7.77 -2.32
C PHE A 134 -22.62 -6.44 -2.87
N LYS A 135 -22.03 -5.91 -3.96
CA LYS A 135 -22.45 -4.67 -4.64
C LYS A 135 -23.52 -4.89 -5.73
N GLU A 136 -23.86 -6.13 -6.07
CA GLU A 136 -24.85 -6.44 -7.11
C GLU A 136 -26.29 -6.31 -6.58
N GLU A 137 -27.15 -5.60 -7.32
CA GLU A 137 -28.55 -5.39 -6.94
C GLU A 137 -29.36 -6.69 -6.81
N ASN A 138 -29.04 -7.71 -7.62
CA ASN A 138 -29.71 -9.02 -7.63
C ASN A 138 -28.87 -10.13 -7.00
N ASN A 139 -28.06 -9.79 -5.99
CA ASN A 139 -27.21 -10.75 -5.30
C ASN A 139 -28.04 -11.85 -4.60
N ASN A 140 -27.86 -13.10 -5.05
CA ASN A 140 -28.52 -14.29 -4.51
C ASN A 140 -27.65 -15.09 -3.52
N GLY A 141 -26.47 -14.56 -3.16
CA GLY A 141 -25.51 -15.20 -2.26
C GLY A 141 -24.70 -16.34 -2.88
N SER A 142 -24.82 -16.59 -4.20
CA SER A 142 -24.09 -17.69 -4.86
C SER A 142 -22.58 -17.49 -4.95
N GLN A 143 -22.10 -16.24 -4.80
CA GLN A 143 -20.67 -15.90 -4.79
C GLN A 143 -20.09 -15.77 -3.39
N LYS A 144 -20.80 -16.28 -2.36
CA LYS A 144 -20.26 -16.40 -1.01
C LYS A 144 -19.22 -17.51 -0.94
N ILE A 145 -18.06 -17.19 -0.39
CA ILE A 145 -16.95 -18.13 -0.21
C ILE A 145 -16.41 -18.09 1.22
N SER A 146 -15.77 -19.17 1.67
CA SER A 146 -15.10 -19.20 2.97
C SER A 146 -13.78 -18.43 2.96
N GLY A 147 -13.23 -18.12 4.14
CA GLY A 147 -11.89 -17.56 4.27
C GLY A 147 -10.80 -18.43 3.61
N ASP A 148 -10.90 -19.76 3.71
CA ASP A 148 -9.95 -20.67 3.05
C ASP A 148 -10.05 -20.63 1.52
N GLN A 149 -11.27 -20.52 0.97
CA GLN A 149 -11.46 -20.33 -0.48
C GLN A 149 -10.92 -18.98 -0.96
N LEU A 150 -11.12 -17.92 -0.18
CA LEU A 150 -10.61 -16.59 -0.48
C LEU A 150 -9.07 -16.54 -0.40
N LYS A 151 -8.48 -17.21 0.58
CA LYS A 151 -7.03 -17.43 0.70
C LYS A 151 -6.46 -18.13 -0.55
N ASP A 152 -7.10 -19.19 -1.01
CA ASP A 152 -6.66 -19.92 -2.21
C ASP A 152 -6.81 -19.08 -3.48
N LEU A 153 -7.83 -18.21 -3.54
CA LEU A 153 -7.97 -17.23 -4.61
C LEU A 153 -6.79 -16.24 -4.63
N TYR A 154 -6.39 -15.68 -3.49
CA TYR A 154 -5.21 -14.81 -3.42
C TYR A 154 -3.94 -15.53 -3.86
N LYS A 155 -3.73 -16.78 -3.43
CA LYS A 155 -2.60 -17.60 -3.86
C LYS A 155 -2.56 -17.80 -5.38
N SER A 156 -3.73 -18.00 -6.00
CA SER A 156 -3.83 -18.10 -7.46
C SER A 156 -3.45 -16.79 -8.16
N PHE A 157 -3.76 -15.63 -7.58
CA PHE A 157 -3.32 -14.36 -8.15
C PHE A 157 -1.82 -14.15 -7.98
N VAL A 158 -1.28 -14.46 -6.81
CA VAL A 158 0.17 -14.33 -6.54
C VAL A 158 1.01 -15.23 -7.46
N SER A 159 0.48 -16.38 -7.91
CA SER A 159 1.20 -17.24 -8.86
C SER A 159 1.14 -16.73 -10.31
N GLU A 160 0.14 -15.92 -10.67
CA GLU A 160 -0.10 -15.44 -12.04
C GLU A 160 0.38 -13.99 -12.27
N TYR A 161 0.44 -13.18 -11.21
CA TYR A 161 0.74 -11.75 -11.25
C TYR A 161 1.87 -11.40 -10.28
N PRO A 162 2.65 -10.33 -10.53
CA PRO A 162 3.74 -9.91 -9.67
C PRO A 162 3.22 -9.19 -8.41
N ILE A 163 2.35 -9.83 -7.64
CA ILE A 163 1.79 -9.30 -6.40
C ILE A 163 2.77 -9.53 -5.26
N VAL A 164 3.13 -8.45 -4.55
CA VAL A 164 4.09 -8.49 -3.44
C VAL A 164 3.52 -7.98 -2.12
N SER A 165 2.31 -7.41 -2.13
CA SER A 165 1.63 -6.92 -0.93
C SER A 165 0.11 -7.06 -1.05
N ILE A 166 -0.55 -7.52 0.02
CA ILE A 166 -1.99 -7.66 0.15
C ILE A 166 -2.41 -7.06 1.49
N GLU A 167 -3.19 -5.98 1.43
CA GLU A 167 -3.78 -5.25 2.54
C GLU A 167 -5.22 -5.69 2.74
N ASP A 168 -5.58 -5.88 4.01
CA ASP A 168 -6.89 -6.34 4.49
C ASP A 168 -7.51 -7.53 3.73
N PRO A 169 -6.79 -8.66 3.55
CA PRO A 169 -7.27 -9.82 2.82
C PRO A 169 -8.52 -10.48 3.42
N PHE A 170 -8.77 -10.27 4.72
CA PHE A 170 -9.87 -10.87 5.48
C PHE A 170 -10.50 -9.85 6.42
N ASP A 171 -11.67 -10.17 6.96
CA ASP A 171 -12.35 -9.35 7.95
C ASP A 171 -11.45 -9.05 9.14
N GLN A 172 -11.61 -7.86 9.70
CA GLN A 172 -10.84 -7.34 10.83
C GLN A 172 -10.80 -8.28 12.05
N ASP A 173 -11.74 -9.20 12.23
CA ASP A 173 -11.76 -10.16 13.33
C ASP A 173 -11.48 -11.61 12.91
N ASP A 174 -11.15 -11.88 11.64
CA ASP A 174 -10.80 -13.20 11.12
C ASP A 174 -9.30 -13.53 11.27
N TRP A 175 -8.81 -13.42 12.51
CA TRP A 175 -7.40 -13.63 12.88
C TRP A 175 -6.87 -15.01 12.46
N GLU A 176 -7.72 -16.04 12.47
CA GLU A 176 -7.34 -17.39 12.08
C GLU A 176 -6.94 -17.46 10.60
N THR A 177 -7.74 -16.86 9.72
CA THR A 177 -7.48 -16.89 8.29
C THR A 177 -6.30 -16.00 7.91
N TYR A 178 -6.11 -14.86 8.59
CA TYR A 178 -4.87 -14.06 8.50
C TYR A 178 -3.62 -14.89 8.80
N ALA A 179 -3.62 -15.60 9.94
CA ALA A 179 -2.47 -16.40 10.36
C ALA A 179 -2.16 -17.52 9.35
N LYS A 180 -3.19 -18.18 8.78
CA LYS A 180 -3.03 -19.18 7.73
C LYS A 180 -2.37 -18.59 6.48
N LEU A 181 -2.88 -17.47 5.96
CA LEU A 181 -2.32 -16.83 4.76
C LEU A 181 -0.88 -16.36 5.00
N ALA A 182 -0.61 -15.72 6.15
CA ALA A 182 0.74 -15.28 6.52
C ALA A 182 1.72 -16.46 6.64
N ALA A 183 1.30 -17.59 7.22
CA ALA A 183 2.11 -18.80 7.30
C ALA A 183 2.41 -19.41 5.92
N GLU A 184 1.44 -19.38 5.00
CA GLU A 184 1.57 -20.00 3.67
C GLU A 184 2.36 -19.15 2.66
N ILE A 185 2.16 -17.83 2.63
CA ILE A 185 2.79 -16.95 1.62
C ILE A 185 3.52 -15.72 2.18
N GLY A 186 3.48 -15.47 3.49
CA GLY A 186 4.02 -14.25 4.13
C GLY A 186 5.53 -14.05 3.93
N ALA A 187 6.29 -15.10 3.65
CA ALA A 187 7.69 -14.96 3.28
C ALA A 187 7.87 -14.24 1.93
N LYS A 188 6.97 -14.49 0.96
CA LYS A 188 7.05 -13.95 -0.41
C LYS A 188 6.24 -12.67 -0.58
N VAL A 189 5.09 -12.57 0.09
CA VAL A 189 4.12 -11.49 -0.05
C VAL A 189 3.93 -10.82 1.31
N GLN A 190 3.98 -9.50 1.36
CA GLN A 190 3.61 -8.74 2.55
C GLN A 190 2.11 -8.87 2.80
N ILE A 191 1.72 -9.27 4.02
CA ILE A 191 0.33 -9.27 4.46
C ILE A 191 0.16 -8.07 5.40
N MET A 192 -0.66 -7.12 5.02
CA MET A 192 -0.86 -5.86 5.73
C MET A 192 -2.23 -5.85 6.40
N GLY A 193 -2.27 -5.32 7.62
CA GLY A 193 -3.52 -5.03 8.33
C GLY A 193 -3.72 -3.54 8.47
N ASP A 194 -4.76 -3.01 7.82
CA ASP A 194 -5.31 -1.67 8.06
C ASP A 194 -6.48 -1.81 9.04
N ASP A 195 -7.67 -2.23 8.64
CA ASP A 195 -8.84 -2.45 9.52
C ASP A 195 -8.56 -3.49 10.62
N LEU A 196 -7.77 -4.53 10.31
CA LEU A 196 -7.36 -5.55 11.28
C LEU A 196 -6.64 -4.92 12.48
N LEU A 197 -5.85 -3.87 12.24
CA LEU A 197 -5.00 -3.26 13.25
C LEU A 197 -5.53 -1.89 13.69
N VAL A 198 -6.26 -1.18 12.82
CA VAL A 198 -6.73 0.22 12.87
C VAL A 198 -5.69 1.20 13.44
N THR A 199 -4.42 0.87 13.21
CA THR A 199 -3.27 1.42 13.92
C THR A 199 -3.46 1.46 15.46
N ASN A 200 -4.44 0.73 15.99
CA ASN A 200 -4.77 0.59 17.39
C ASN A 200 -3.82 -0.43 17.98
N PRO A 201 -2.91 -0.01 18.83
CA PRO A 201 -1.91 -0.90 19.34
C PRO A 201 -2.40 -1.91 20.38
N LYS A 202 -3.70 -1.98 20.74
CA LYS A 202 -4.29 -3.21 21.34
C LYS A 202 -4.55 -4.30 20.29
N ARG A 203 -4.83 -3.93 19.04
CA ARG A 203 -4.92 -4.89 17.94
C ARG A 203 -3.55 -5.22 17.39
N VAL A 204 -2.67 -4.21 17.24
CA VAL A 204 -1.23 -4.47 17.07
C VAL A 204 -0.73 -5.29 18.25
N ALA A 205 -1.25 -5.10 19.47
CA ALA A 205 -0.90 -5.97 20.61
C ALA A 205 -1.24 -7.43 20.38
N LYS A 206 -2.49 -7.66 20.00
CA LYS A 206 -2.98 -8.99 19.71
C LYS A 206 -2.19 -9.63 18.57
N ALA A 207 -1.58 -8.81 17.71
CA ALA A 207 -0.70 -9.23 16.64
C ALA A 207 0.81 -9.28 17.03
N ILE A 208 1.28 -8.51 18.03
CA ILE A 208 2.70 -8.20 18.37
C ILE A 208 2.97 -7.87 19.88
N ASP A 209 2.02 -7.26 20.60
CA ASP A 209 1.91 -6.82 22.04
C ASP A 209 1.99 -5.27 22.35
N VAL A 210 0.91 -4.69 22.94
CA VAL A 210 0.49 -3.30 23.44
C VAL A 210 0.67 -2.00 22.58
N ASN A 211 0.14 -0.76 22.81
CA ASN A 211 -1.14 -0.08 23.27
C ASN A 211 -1.37 1.35 22.57
N GLN A 212 -2.64 1.84 22.38
CA GLN A 212 -3.26 3.10 21.74
C GLN A 212 -2.55 4.09 20.74
N ILE A 213 -3.32 4.69 19.78
CA ILE A 213 -2.87 5.78 18.86
C ILE A 213 -3.90 6.92 18.67
N GLY A 214 -3.41 8.16 18.63
CA GLY A 214 -4.09 9.39 18.19
C GLY A 214 -3.15 10.62 18.10
N SER A 215 -1.85 10.42 18.36
CA SER A 215 -0.81 11.46 18.37
C SER A 215 0.45 11.00 17.62
N VAL A 216 1.33 11.95 17.26
CA VAL A 216 2.60 11.67 16.58
C VAL A 216 3.48 10.69 17.37
N THR A 217 3.54 10.84 18.70
CA THR A 217 4.35 9.98 19.58
C THR A 217 3.90 8.52 19.50
N GLU A 218 2.59 8.28 19.58
CA GLU A 218 2.04 6.93 19.50
C GLU A 218 2.22 6.31 18.10
N SER A 219 2.14 7.12 17.02
CA SER A 219 2.47 6.66 15.66
C SER A 219 3.90 6.18 15.56
N ILE A 220 4.84 6.93 16.16
CA ILE A 220 6.24 6.56 16.20
C ILE A 220 6.39 5.26 16.97
N GLU A 221 5.84 5.15 18.18
CA GLU A 221 5.92 3.95 19.02
C GLU A 221 5.37 2.71 18.32
N ALA A 222 4.21 2.80 17.67
CA ALA A 222 3.62 1.71 16.89
C ALA A 222 4.58 1.24 15.78
N ALA A 223 5.17 2.18 15.03
CA ALA A 223 6.14 1.86 14.00
C ALA A 223 7.41 1.21 14.58
N LYS A 224 7.91 1.69 15.73
CA LYS A 224 9.08 1.10 16.41
C LYS A 224 8.82 -0.35 16.78
N MET A 225 7.68 -0.62 17.42
CA MET A 225 7.31 -1.96 17.89
C MET A 225 7.17 -2.94 16.72
N SER A 226 6.49 -2.53 15.65
CA SER A 226 6.40 -3.33 14.43
C SER A 226 7.79 -3.65 13.85
N LYS A 227 8.66 -2.64 13.73
CA LYS A 227 10.03 -2.84 13.22
C LYS A 227 10.86 -3.76 14.12
N GLN A 228 10.76 -3.63 15.44
CA GLN A 228 11.45 -4.49 16.42
C GLN A 228 10.95 -5.95 16.36
N ALA A 229 9.69 -6.17 16.02
CA ALA A 229 9.12 -7.48 15.75
C ALA A 229 9.48 -8.04 14.35
N GLY A 230 10.28 -7.32 13.57
CA GLY A 230 10.69 -7.69 12.22
C GLY A 230 9.62 -7.43 11.15
N TRP A 231 8.59 -6.64 11.46
CA TRP A 231 7.54 -6.28 10.51
C TRP A 231 7.93 -5.02 9.73
N GLY A 232 7.54 -4.98 8.46
CA GLY A 232 7.57 -3.75 7.67
C GLY A 232 6.43 -2.83 8.10
N VAL A 233 6.66 -1.52 8.02
CA VAL A 233 5.65 -0.49 8.27
C VAL A 233 5.37 0.23 6.96
N MET A 234 4.11 0.47 6.61
CA MET A 234 3.75 1.35 5.50
C MET A 234 3.05 2.58 6.04
N THR A 235 3.59 3.76 5.74
CA THR A 235 2.91 5.01 6.04
C THR A 235 1.76 5.18 5.05
N SER A 236 0.56 5.48 5.52
CA SER A 236 -0.62 5.61 4.67
C SER A 236 -1.26 7.00 4.78
N HIS A 237 -1.95 7.41 3.73
CA HIS A 237 -2.84 8.56 3.70
C HIS A 237 -4.25 8.20 4.18
N CYS A 238 -5.14 9.19 4.25
CA CYS A 238 -6.58 8.96 4.36
C CYS A 238 -7.28 9.20 3.02
N SER A 239 -8.48 8.65 2.80
CA SER A 239 -9.24 8.98 1.58
C SER A 239 -9.63 10.46 1.53
N GLY A 240 -9.89 11.10 2.68
CA GLY A 240 -10.00 12.56 2.81
C GLY A 240 -8.67 13.20 3.24
N GLU A 241 -7.84 13.58 2.27
CA GLU A 241 -6.54 14.23 2.52
C GLU A 241 -6.57 15.75 2.36
N THR A 242 -5.51 16.40 2.84
CA THR A 242 -5.27 17.85 2.68
C THR A 242 -3.97 18.11 1.90
N GLU A 243 -3.62 19.37 1.70
CA GLU A 243 -2.34 19.79 1.14
C GLU A 243 -1.13 19.56 2.07
N ASP A 244 -1.37 19.22 3.34
CA ASP A 244 -0.34 18.98 4.35
C ASP A 244 0.58 17.82 3.91
N THR A 245 1.89 17.93 4.11
CA THR A 245 2.87 16.93 3.65
C THR A 245 3.49 16.11 4.78
N PHE A 246 2.93 16.16 5.99
CA PHE A 246 3.49 15.57 7.20
C PHE A 246 3.87 14.09 7.02
N ILE A 247 3.00 13.28 6.40
CA ILE A 247 3.25 11.84 6.24
C ILE A 247 4.43 11.53 5.31
N ALA A 248 4.83 12.45 4.42
CA ALA A 248 6.04 12.30 3.62
C ALA A 248 7.29 12.36 4.51
N ASP A 249 7.38 13.40 5.33
CA ASP A 249 8.46 13.56 6.31
C ASP A 249 8.43 12.45 7.38
N LEU A 250 7.24 12.00 7.78
CA LEU A 250 7.08 10.90 8.73
C LEU A 250 7.61 9.57 8.17
N ALA A 251 7.29 9.24 6.91
CA ALA A 251 7.74 8.01 6.26
C ALA A 251 9.28 7.95 6.18
N VAL A 252 9.91 9.06 5.81
CA VAL A 252 11.38 9.19 5.82
C VAL A 252 11.91 9.14 7.24
N GLY A 253 11.32 9.91 8.15
CA GLY A 253 11.74 10.01 9.56
C GLY A 253 11.70 8.69 10.32
N LEU A 254 10.75 7.82 9.98
CA LEU A 254 10.60 6.48 10.54
C LEU A 254 11.32 5.39 9.73
N SER A 255 11.91 5.75 8.59
CA SER A 255 12.55 4.85 7.64
C SER A 255 11.67 3.64 7.32
N THR A 256 10.42 3.88 6.91
CA THR A 256 9.41 2.83 6.76
C THR A 256 9.61 1.93 5.54
N GLY A 257 10.29 2.41 4.49
CA GLY A 257 10.47 1.62 3.25
C GLY A 257 9.42 1.93 2.18
N GLN A 258 8.24 2.39 2.58
CA GLN A 258 7.03 2.30 1.78
C GLN A 258 5.97 3.29 2.26
N ILE A 259 5.32 3.96 1.31
CA ILE A 259 4.25 4.93 1.56
C ILE A 259 3.10 4.76 0.55
N LYS A 260 1.87 4.68 1.04
CA LYS A 260 0.66 4.73 0.22
C LYS A 260 0.03 6.11 0.38
N THR A 261 0.17 6.97 -0.63
CA THR A 261 -0.41 8.33 -0.59
C THR A 261 -1.13 8.68 -1.89
N GLY A 262 -1.80 7.69 -2.48
CA GLY A 262 -2.71 7.83 -3.61
C GLY A 262 -2.03 7.83 -4.98
N ALA A 263 -2.82 7.99 -6.04
CA ALA A 263 -2.30 8.06 -7.40
C ALA A 263 -1.44 9.32 -7.65
N PRO A 264 -0.60 9.37 -8.71
CA PRO A 264 0.09 10.58 -9.14
C PRO A 264 -0.88 11.53 -9.86
N CYS A 265 -1.99 11.82 -9.20
CA CYS A 265 -3.10 12.65 -9.64
C CYS A 265 -3.78 13.22 -8.39
N ARG A 266 -4.29 14.46 -8.50
CA ARG A 266 -4.85 15.27 -7.39
C ARG A 266 -3.78 15.78 -6.42
N SER A 267 -3.87 17.06 -6.07
CA SER A 267 -2.75 17.77 -5.44
C SER A 267 -2.53 17.39 -3.98
N GLU A 268 -3.55 16.96 -3.27
CA GLU A 268 -3.45 16.45 -1.89
C GLU A 268 -2.60 15.16 -1.81
N ARG A 269 -2.51 14.41 -2.93
CA ARG A 269 -1.64 13.24 -3.11
C ARG A 269 -0.24 13.68 -3.55
N LEU A 270 -0.19 14.47 -4.63
CA LEU A 270 1.05 14.98 -5.21
C LEU A 270 1.85 15.85 -4.23
N ALA A 271 1.21 16.51 -3.26
CA ALA A 271 1.90 17.30 -2.24
C ALA A 271 2.92 16.43 -1.48
N LYS A 272 2.54 15.21 -1.07
CA LYS A 272 3.41 14.27 -0.35
C LYS A 272 4.52 13.73 -1.26
N TYR A 273 4.18 13.32 -2.49
CA TYR A 273 5.17 12.86 -3.45
C TYR A 273 6.19 13.94 -3.82
N ASN A 274 5.74 15.18 -4.02
CA ASN A 274 6.62 16.31 -4.28
C ASN A 274 7.49 16.63 -3.07
N GLN A 275 6.98 16.45 -1.85
CA GLN A 275 7.77 16.61 -0.65
C GLN A 275 8.86 15.54 -0.55
N LEU A 276 8.57 14.28 -0.87
CA LEU A 276 9.57 13.21 -0.94
C LEU A 276 10.65 13.50 -2.00
N LEU A 277 10.29 14.08 -3.16
CA LEU A 277 11.26 14.53 -4.16
C LEU A 277 12.19 15.63 -3.61
N ARG A 278 11.66 16.58 -2.83
CA ARG A 278 12.46 17.62 -2.18
C ARG A 278 13.37 17.06 -1.10
N ILE A 279 12.88 16.09 -0.31
CA ILE A 279 13.69 15.41 0.72
C ILE A 279 14.84 14.63 0.06
N GLU A 280 14.57 13.91 -1.04
CA GLU A 280 15.62 13.23 -1.80
C GLU A 280 16.66 14.23 -2.36
N GLU A 281 16.22 15.38 -2.88
CA GLU A 281 17.11 16.44 -3.36
C GLU A 281 17.96 17.05 -2.22
N GLU A 282 17.34 17.30 -1.05
CA GLU A 282 18.00 17.86 0.13
C GLU A 282 19.06 16.91 0.71
N LEU A 283 18.74 15.62 0.77
CA LEU A 283 19.65 14.58 1.28
C LEU A 283 20.72 14.19 0.26
N GLY A 284 20.49 14.38 -1.04
CA GLY A 284 21.46 14.13 -2.09
C GLY A 284 22.01 12.70 -2.06
N SER A 285 23.34 12.57 -2.02
CA SER A 285 24.03 11.26 -2.00
C SER A 285 23.83 10.44 -0.73
N ASP A 286 23.30 11.03 0.34
CA ASP A 286 23.02 10.32 1.59
C ASP A 286 21.66 9.57 1.52
N THR A 287 20.92 9.75 0.42
CA THR A 287 19.65 9.06 0.18
C THR A 287 19.86 7.65 -0.34
N ILE A 288 19.15 6.69 0.26
CA ILE A 288 18.97 5.34 -0.29
C ILE A 288 17.49 5.15 -0.59
N TYR A 289 17.19 4.65 -1.79
CA TYR A 289 15.85 4.21 -2.17
C TYR A 289 15.65 2.75 -1.76
N ALA A 290 14.54 2.46 -1.07
CA ALA A 290 14.30 1.13 -0.50
C ALA A 290 14.23 0.00 -1.55
N GLY A 291 13.68 0.31 -2.74
CA GLY A 291 13.58 -0.63 -3.85
C GLY A 291 12.99 -1.99 -3.45
N ALA A 292 13.65 -3.07 -3.83
CA ALA A 292 13.22 -4.44 -3.49
C ALA A 292 13.25 -4.76 -1.98
N SER A 293 13.93 -3.94 -1.17
CA SER A 293 14.06 -4.12 0.29
C SER A 293 12.99 -3.37 1.09
N PHE A 294 11.94 -2.85 0.46
CA PHE A 294 10.90 -2.03 1.10
C PHE A 294 10.20 -2.62 2.33
N ARG A 295 10.23 -3.95 2.49
CA ARG A 295 9.64 -4.65 3.64
C ARG A 295 10.57 -4.70 4.85
N VAL A 296 11.87 -4.49 4.63
CA VAL A 296 12.90 -4.72 5.64
C VAL A 296 12.93 -3.54 6.60
N ALA A 297 12.69 -3.83 7.87
CA ALA A 297 12.89 -2.85 8.93
C ALA A 297 14.37 -2.44 8.97
N VAL A 298 14.64 -1.14 8.89
CA VAL A 298 15.99 -0.57 9.00
C VAL A 298 16.09 0.32 10.24
N GLU A 299 17.26 0.34 10.88
CA GLU A 299 17.55 1.24 12.00
C GLU A 299 17.48 2.73 11.56
N PRO A 300 17.16 3.65 12.49
CA PRO A 300 16.84 3.39 13.88
C PRO A 300 15.45 2.80 14.08
N TYR A 301 15.37 1.89 15.03
CA TYR A 301 14.10 1.45 15.60
C TYR A 301 13.47 2.56 16.45
#